data_AF-A0A7X6VI28-F1
#
_entry.id   AF-A0A7X6VI28-F1
#
_cell.length_a   1.000
_cell.length_b   1.000
_cell.length_c   1.000
_cell.angle_alpha   90.00
_cell.angle_beta   90.00
_cell.angle_gamma   90.00
#
_symmetry.space_group_name_H-M   'P 1'
#
loop_
_entity.id
_entity.type
_entity.pdbx_description
1 polymer ?
#
loop_
_entity_poly.entity_id
_entity_poly.type
_entity_poly.pdbx_seq_one_letter_code
_entity_poly.pdbx_strand_id
1 'polypeptide(L)'
;GISIMDLGLNEFRLDLLEYIKHNPDIEKAPHGMNAVVSATEDAPRGVIYVLRNLESGINIDNQNRLHPFYMVYISDDGEVICDHLSPKELLDKVRYLCRGKTEHFDKLCAEINRETKDGRDMRKYSELLGDAINSIINVKEDSDLDSLFKQGGTSALLTRITGLDDFELICFLIVR
;
A
#
# COMPACT_ATOMS: atom_id res chain seq x y z
N GLY A 1 2.74 -5.41 -26.95
CA GLY A 1 1.43 -4.73 -27.05
C GLY A 1 1.54 -3.44 -26.29
N ILE A 2 1.14 -2.32 -26.88
CA ILE A 2 1.25 -1.00 -26.25
C ILE A 2 0.22 -0.97 -25.11
N SER A 3 0.72 -0.95 -23.87
CA SER A 3 -0.10 -1.11 -22.67
C SER A 3 -0.83 0.21 -22.37
N ILE A 4 -2.16 0.18 -22.48
CA ILE A 4 -3.08 1.28 -22.17
C ILE A 4 -3.11 1.63 -20.65
N MET A 5 -2.14 1.14 -19.85
CA MET A 5 -1.90 1.55 -18.47
C MET A 5 -1.18 2.91 -18.32
N ASP A 6 -0.66 3.50 -19.40
CA ASP A 6 0.32 4.60 -19.38
C ASP A 6 -0.23 6.03 -19.12
N LEU A 7 -1.52 6.26 -18.83
CA LEU A 7 -1.99 7.65 -18.63
C LEU A 7 -2.07 8.10 -17.16
N GLY A 8 -2.30 7.17 -16.22
CA GLY A 8 -2.56 7.53 -14.82
C GLY A 8 -1.33 7.51 -13.91
N LEU A 9 -0.36 6.65 -14.22
CA LEU A 9 0.81 6.39 -13.35
C LEU A 9 2.16 6.72 -14.00
N ASN A 10 2.14 7.15 -15.27
CA ASN A 10 3.36 7.44 -16.01
C ASN A 10 4.15 8.62 -15.40
N GLU A 11 3.48 9.56 -14.77
CA GLU A 11 4.14 10.63 -14.02
C GLU A 11 5.01 10.09 -12.88
N PHE A 12 4.52 9.11 -12.10
CA PHE A 12 5.32 8.46 -11.05
C PHE A 12 6.47 7.65 -11.63
N ARG A 13 6.25 6.99 -12.77
CA ARG A 13 7.31 6.25 -13.46
C ARG A 13 8.44 7.18 -13.93
N LEU A 14 8.09 8.34 -14.48
CA LEU A 14 9.06 9.36 -14.91
C LEU A 14 9.82 9.94 -13.71
N ASP A 15 9.12 10.29 -12.63
CA ASP A 15 9.74 10.75 -11.38
C ASP A 15 10.71 9.71 -10.82
N LEU A 16 10.32 8.42 -10.82
CA LEU A 16 11.17 7.32 -10.35
C LEU A 16 12.41 7.13 -11.24
N LEU A 17 12.25 7.14 -12.57
CA LEU A 17 13.37 7.02 -13.51
C LEU A 17 14.36 8.17 -13.34
N GLU A 18 13.88 9.38 -13.09
CA GLU A 18 14.74 10.54 -12.84
C GLU A 18 15.46 10.43 -11.49
N TYR A 19 14.79 9.91 -10.46
CA TYR A 19 15.39 9.68 -9.15
C TYR A 19 16.49 8.62 -9.18
N ILE A 20 16.27 7.49 -9.88
CA ILE A 20 17.24 6.38 -10.00
C ILE A 20 18.54 6.84 -10.67
N LYS A 21 18.47 7.75 -11.65
CA LYS A 21 19.68 8.32 -12.29
C LYS A 21 20.61 9.01 -11.29
N HIS A 22 20.03 9.62 -10.25
CA HIS A 22 20.76 10.34 -9.22
C HIS A 22 21.05 9.47 -7.98
N ASN A 23 20.36 8.34 -7.83
CA ASN A 23 20.42 7.46 -6.65
C ASN A 23 20.43 5.98 -7.09
N PRO A 24 21.52 5.48 -7.69
CA PRO A 24 21.58 4.14 -8.28
C PRO A 24 21.53 3.01 -7.25
N ASP A 25 21.82 3.29 -5.98
CA ASP A 25 21.79 2.29 -4.90
C ASP A 25 20.39 1.96 -4.38
N ILE A 26 19.34 2.63 -4.89
CA ILE A 26 17.96 2.37 -4.46
C ILE A 26 17.50 0.93 -4.76
N GLU A 27 18.05 0.27 -5.78
CA GLU A 27 17.77 -1.14 -6.07
C GLU A 27 18.27 -2.10 -4.98
N LYS A 28 19.21 -1.66 -4.13
CA LYS A 28 19.76 -2.44 -3.01
C LYS A 28 19.07 -2.10 -1.68
N ALA A 29 18.03 -1.26 -1.69
CA ALA A 29 17.37 -0.85 -0.48
C ALA A 29 16.73 -2.07 0.22
N PRO A 30 16.92 -2.22 1.54
CA PRO A 30 16.35 -3.33 2.27
C PRO A 30 14.82 -3.26 2.25
N HIS A 31 14.15 -4.41 2.14
CA HIS A 31 12.72 -4.50 2.37
C HIS A 31 12.42 -4.34 3.87
N GLY A 32 11.24 -3.86 4.20
CA GLY A 32 10.81 -3.59 5.58
C GLY A 32 11.19 -2.22 6.11
N MET A 33 11.60 -1.29 5.24
CA MET A 33 11.81 0.10 5.64
C MET A 33 10.51 0.74 6.11
N ASN A 34 10.62 1.52 7.18
CA ASN A 34 9.56 2.40 7.64
C ASN A 34 10.01 3.86 7.57
N ALA A 35 9.05 4.73 7.30
CA ALA A 35 9.26 6.16 7.31
C ALA A 35 8.12 6.84 8.08
N VAL A 36 8.36 8.05 8.56
CA VAL A 36 7.39 8.84 9.31
C VAL A 36 7.25 10.21 8.68
N VAL A 37 6.01 10.62 8.43
CA VAL A 37 5.67 11.92 7.84
C VAL A 37 4.58 12.60 8.67
N SER A 38 4.57 13.93 8.63
CA SER A 38 3.50 14.72 9.27
C SER A 38 2.17 14.51 8.56
N ALA A 39 1.10 14.35 9.33
CA ALA A 39 -0.28 14.38 8.87
C ALA A 39 -0.65 15.78 8.35
N THR A 40 -1.59 15.80 7.41
CA THR A 40 -2.19 17.01 6.83
C THR A 40 -3.69 16.86 6.82
N GLU A 41 -4.45 17.93 6.56
CA GLU A 41 -5.92 17.85 6.47
C GLU A 41 -6.39 16.81 5.43
N ASP A 42 -5.69 16.68 4.30
CA ASP A 42 -6.00 15.71 3.24
C ASP A 42 -5.42 14.29 3.46
N ALA A 43 -4.61 14.11 4.50
CA ALA A 43 -3.92 12.87 4.83
C ALA A 43 -3.80 12.73 6.35
N PRO A 44 -4.85 12.21 7.01
CA PRO A 44 -4.94 12.15 8.46
C PRO A 44 -3.98 11.12 9.08
N ARG A 45 -3.91 11.09 10.41
CA ARG A 45 -3.01 10.17 11.13
C ARG A 45 -3.36 8.71 10.82
N GLY A 46 -2.35 7.90 10.53
CA GLY A 46 -2.54 6.52 10.14
C GLY A 46 -1.29 5.89 9.54
N VAL A 47 -1.47 4.82 8.79
CA VAL A 47 -0.38 4.01 8.22
C VAL A 47 -0.73 3.59 6.80
N ILE A 48 0.23 3.75 5.90
CA ILE A 48 0.16 3.26 4.54
C ILE A 48 1.01 2.01 4.45
N TYR A 49 0.40 0.88 4.09
CA TYR A 49 1.07 -0.41 3.90
C TYR A 49 1.23 -0.71 2.41
N VAL A 50 2.43 -1.18 2.04
CA VAL A 50 2.69 -1.77 0.73
C VAL A 50 2.93 -3.26 0.91
N LEU A 51 2.01 -4.05 0.38
CA LEU A 51 1.97 -5.50 0.51
C LEU A 51 2.21 -6.13 -0.85
N ARG A 52 2.89 -7.27 -0.87
CA ARG A 52 3.05 -8.11 -2.05
C ARG A 52 2.32 -9.41 -1.82
N ASN A 53 1.43 -9.78 -2.73
CA ASN A 53 0.79 -11.08 -2.68
C ASN A 53 1.80 -12.17 -3.07
N LEU A 54 1.96 -13.18 -2.21
CA LEU A 54 2.84 -14.33 -2.39
C LEU A 54 2.18 -15.41 -3.26
N GLU A 55 0.85 -15.49 -3.25
CA GLU A 55 0.10 -16.39 -4.11
C GLU A 55 0.18 -15.92 -5.56
N SER A 56 0.71 -16.78 -6.41
CA SER A 56 0.84 -16.56 -7.86
C SER A 56 -0.43 -17.02 -8.60
N GLY A 57 -1.59 -16.75 -8.00
CA GLY A 57 -2.87 -16.89 -8.67
C GLY A 57 -2.94 -15.85 -9.80
N ILE A 58 -3.26 -16.31 -11.01
CA ILE A 58 -3.38 -15.46 -12.20
C ILE A 58 -4.21 -14.23 -11.84
N ASN A 59 -3.72 -13.06 -12.25
CA ASN A 59 -4.34 -11.75 -12.08
C ASN A 59 -5.66 -11.69 -12.88
N ILE A 60 -6.70 -12.37 -12.41
CA ILE A 60 -7.90 -12.65 -13.20
C ILE A 60 -8.85 -11.45 -13.22
N ASP A 61 -8.79 -10.56 -12.23
CA ASP A 61 -9.72 -9.42 -12.19
C ASP A 61 -9.28 -8.20 -13.01
N ASN A 62 -8.00 -8.03 -13.33
CA ASN A 62 -7.50 -6.85 -14.05
C ASN A 62 -7.88 -5.48 -13.40
N GLN A 63 -8.46 -5.50 -12.19
CA GLN A 63 -8.89 -4.34 -11.41
C GLN A 63 -7.72 -3.75 -10.62
N ASN A 64 -6.87 -4.61 -10.03
CA ASN A 64 -5.63 -4.15 -9.38
C ASN A 64 -4.54 -3.89 -10.42
N ARG A 65 -4.29 -2.60 -10.68
CA ARG A 65 -3.29 -2.12 -11.64
C ARG A 65 -1.84 -2.29 -11.17
N LEU A 66 -1.61 -2.54 -9.88
CA LEU A 66 -0.27 -2.70 -9.29
C LEU A 66 0.09 -4.16 -8.98
N HIS A 67 -0.75 -5.13 -9.37
CA HIS A 67 -0.48 -6.56 -9.13
C HIS A 67 0.98 -6.96 -9.47
N PRO A 68 1.69 -7.70 -8.60
CA PRO A 68 1.23 -8.37 -7.38
C PRO A 68 1.21 -7.51 -6.12
N PHE A 69 1.38 -6.18 -6.24
CA PHE A 69 1.41 -5.27 -5.11
C PHE A 69 0.02 -4.71 -4.78
N TYR A 70 -0.20 -4.49 -3.48
CA TYR A 70 -1.40 -3.91 -2.89
C TYR A 70 -0.96 -2.76 -1.99
N MET A 71 -1.64 -1.62 -2.10
CA MET A 71 -1.39 -0.47 -1.24
C MET A 71 -2.68 -0.15 -0.49
N VAL A 72 -2.60 0.01 0.82
CA VAL A 72 -3.75 0.34 1.66
C VAL A 72 -3.34 1.41 2.65
N TYR A 73 -4.19 2.43 2.79
CA TYR A 73 -4.04 3.47 3.79
C TYR A 73 -5.14 3.32 4.84
N ILE A 74 -4.74 3.05 6.08
CA ILE A 74 -5.62 2.88 7.24
C ILE A 74 -5.34 3.99 8.26
N SER A 75 -6.38 4.52 8.89
CA SER A 75 -6.26 5.50 9.97
C SER A 75 -5.74 4.86 11.25
N ASP A 76 -5.29 5.67 12.20
CA ASP A 76 -4.91 5.18 13.54
C ASP A 76 -6.08 4.53 14.30
N ASP A 77 -7.33 4.78 13.88
CA ASP A 77 -8.57 4.22 14.43
C ASP A 77 -9.02 2.91 13.74
N GLY A 78 -8.28 2.44 12.73
CA GLY A 78 -8.60 1.22 11.98
C GLY A 78 -9.55 1.43 10.80
N GLU A 79 -9.87 2.67 10.44
CA GLU A 79 -10.71 2.98 9.28
C GLU A 79 -9.89 3.04 8.00
N VAL A 80 -10.37 2.42 6.92
CA VAL A 80 -9.67 2.43 5.63
C VAL A 80 -9.94 3.76 4.93
N ILE A 81 -8.89 4.56 4.79
CA ILE A 81 -8.92 5.87 4.11
C ILE A 81 -8.83 5.68 2.60
N CYS A 82 -7.99 4.76 2.14
CA CYS A 82 -7.81 4.46 0.72
C CYS A 82 -7.46 2.98 0.55
N ASP A 83 -8.22 2.28 -0.30
CA ASP A 83 -8.01 0.87 -0.60
C ASP A 83 -7.09 0.66 -1.81
N HIS A 84 -6.88 -0.61 -2.15
CA HIS A 84 -6.01 -1.05 -3.22
C HIS A 84 -6.59 -0.87 -4.64
N LEU A 85 -7.87 -0.48 -4.78
CA LEU A 85 -8.53 -0.27 -6.08
C LEU A 85 -8.16 1.08 -6.70
N SER A 86 -7.73 2.04 -5.89
CA SER A 86 -7.35 3.40 -6.30
C SER A 86 -5.87 3.71 -6.05
N PRO A 87 -4.92 2.95 -6.63
CA PRO A 87 -3.49 3.10 -6.34
C PRO A 87 -2.93 4.48 -6.73
N LYS A 88 -3.53 5.15 -7.71
CA LYS A 88 -3.14 6.50 -8.13
C LYS A 88 -3.35 7.50 -6.99
N GLU A 89 -4.52 7.47 -6.35
CA GLU A 89 -4.85 8.40 -5.28
C GLU A 89 -3.90 8.25 -4.10
N LEU A 90 -3.61 7.01 -3.72
CA LEU A 90 -2.67 6.72 -2.64
C LEU A 90 -1.25 7.18 -2.99
N LEU A 91 -0.79 6.95 -4.22
CA LEU A 91 0.50 7.47 -4.70
C LEU A 91 0.55 9.01 -4.74
N ASP A 92 -0.55 9.68 -5.14
CA ASP A 92 -0.65 11.14 -5.12
C ASP A 92 -0.55 11.67 -3.67
N LYS A 93 -1.21 11.03 -2.70
CA LYS A 93 -1.10 11.37 -1.28
C LYS A 93 0.32 11.16 -0.75
N VAL A 94 0.96 10.02 -1.05
CA VAL A 94 2.36 9.75 -0.67
C VAL A 94 3.30 10.80 -1.27
N ARG A 95 3.12 11.14 -2.55
CA ARG A 95 3.90 12.18 -3.23
C ARG A 95 3.72 13.52 -2.52
N TYR A 96 2.49 13.90 -2.19
CA TYR A 96 2.21 15.14 -1.46
C TYR A 96 2.90 15.16 -0.08
N LEU A 97 2.83 14.06 0.67
CA LEU A 97 3.41 13.93 2.00
C LEU A 97 4.94 13.95 2.02
N CYS A 98 5.59 13.44 0.96
CA CYS A 98 7.04 13.22 0.90
C CYS A 98 7.78 14.25 0.01
N ARG A 99 7.09 15.00 -0.86
CA ARG A 99 7.75 15.89 -1.82
C ARG A 99 8.56 17.00 -1.12
N GLY A 100 9.79 17.18 -1.58
CA GLY A 100 10.70 18.22 -1.08
C GLY A 100 11.34 17.90 0.28
N LYS A 101 11.11 16.70 0.82
CA LYS A 101 11.65 16.26 2.11
C LYS A 101 12.81 15.30 1.88
N THR A 102 14.03 15.80 2.07
CA THR A 102 15.27 15.04 1.87
C THR A 102 15.86 14.51 3.17
N GLU A 103 15.40 15.02 4.31
CA GLU A 103 15.84 14.63 5.65
C GLU A 103 14.67 14.03 6.44
N HIS A 104 15.01 13.18 7.41
CA HIS A 104 14.05 12.59 8.32
C HIS A 104 13.58 13.62 9.36
N PHE A 105 12.35 13.47 9.84
CA PHE A 105 11.80 14.35 10.86
C PHE A 105 12.16 13.83 12.25
N ASP A 106 13.27 14.29 12.82
CA ASP A 106 13.78 13.89 14.14
C ASP A 106 12.71 13.79 15.23
N LYS A 107 11.84 14.81 15.30
CA LYS A 107 10.76 14.88 16.30
C LYS A 107 9.74 13.77 16.13
N LEU A 108 9.35 13.47 14.90
CA LEU A 108 8.38 12.42 14.59
C LEU A 108 9.00 11.04 14.79
N CYS A 109 10.26 10.85 14.37
CA CYS A 109 11.00 9.63 14.62
C CYS A 109 11.11 9.35 16.13
N ALA A 110 11.40 10.37 16.94
CA ALA A 110 11.46 10.24 18.39
C ALA A 110 10.10 9.89 19.03
N GLU A 111 8.99 10.42 18.50
CA GLU A 111 7.64 10.08 18.97
C GLU A 111 7.31 8.61 18.68
N ILE A 112 7.54 8.17 17.44
CA ILE A 112 7.32 6.78 17.02
C ILE A 112 8.23 5.82 17.79
N ASN A 113 9.50 6.16 17.99
CA ASN A 113 10.42 5.33 18.76
C ASN A 113 9.97 5.20 20.22
N ARG A 114 9.40 6.26 20.80
CA ARG A 114 8.83 6.18 22.15
C ARG A 114 7.59 5.31 22.21
N GLU A 115 6.69 5.44 21.23
CA GLU A 115 5.45 4.64 21.12
C GLU A 115 5.80 3.14 20.93
N THR A 116 6.73 2.85 20.03
CA THR A 116 7.13 1.48 19.64
C THR A 116 8.24 0.89 20.51
N LYS A 117 8.77 1.63 21.49
CA LYS A 117 9.97 1.24 22.27
C LYS A 117 11.14 0.85 21.36
N ASP A 118 11.44 1.71 20.39
CA ASP A 118 12.44 1.49 19.33
C ASP A 118 12.12 0.25 18.48
N GLY A 119 10.86 0.11 18.05
CA GLY A 119 10.39 -1.02 17.24
C GLY A 119 10.21 -2.36 18.00
N ARG A 120 10.41 -2.40 19.32
CA ARG A 120 10.18 -3.61 20.13
C ARG A 120 8.70 -3.91 20.37
N ASP A 121 7.85 -2.90 20.33
CA ASP A 121 6.42 -2.98 20.59
C ASP A 121 5.64 -2.46 19.37
N MET A 122 5.50 -3.32 18.37
CA MET A 122 4.81 -3.00 17.12
C MET A 122 3.34 -3.44 17.10
N ARG A 123 2.78 -3.85 18.25
CA ARG A 123 1.44 -4.46 18.34
C ARG A 123 0.36 -3.63 17.66
N LYS A 124 0.32 -2.31 17.92
CA LYS A 124 -0.63 -1.39 17.27
C LYS A 124 -0.54 -1.44 15.75
N TYR A 125 0.67 -1.41 15.20
CA TYR A 125 0.88 -1.46 13.75
C TYR A 125 0.61 -2.84 13.16
N SER A 126 0.84 -3.90 13.92
CA SER A 126 0.49 -5.26 13.53
C SER A 126 -1.03 -5.48 13.51
N GLU A 127 -1.75 -4.91 14.46
CA GLU A 127 -3.23 -4.91 14.49
C GLU A 127 -3.79 -4.16 13.26
N LEU A 128 -3.31 -2.93 13.01
CA LEU A 128 -3.70 -2.15 11.83
C LEU A 128 -3.35 -2.83 10.50
N LEU A 129 -2.23 -3.57 10.46
CA LEU A 129 -1.87 -4.37 9.29
C LEU A 129 -2.88 -5.50 9.06
N GLY A 130 -3.31 -6.18 10.12
CA GLY A 130 -4.37 -7.19 10.06
C GLY A 130 -5.68 -6.61 9.52
N ASP A 131 -6.09 -5.44 10.02
CA ASP A 131 -7.29 -4.75 9.57
C ASP A 131 -7.19 -4.33 8.10
N ALA A 132 -6.03 -3.84 7.66
CA ALA A 132 -5.78 -3.50 6.26
C ALA A 132 -5.89 -4.72 5.34
N ILE A 133 -5.36 -5.88 5.76
CA ILE A 133 -5.48 -7.14 4.99
C ILE A 133 -6.92 -7.64 4.96
N ASN A 134 -7.62 -7.59 6.08
CA ASN A 134 -9.04 -7.95 6.14
C ASN A 134 -9.87 -7.06 5.20
N SER A 135 -9.56 -5.77 5.08
CA SER A 135 -10.21 -4.90 4.11
C SER A 135 -9.96 -5.33 2.67
N ILE A 136 -8.73 -5.73 2.30
CA ILE A 136 -8.43 -6.25 0.96
C ILE A 136 -9.28 -7.50 0.67
N ILE A 137 -9.37 -8.42 1.64
CA ILE A 137 -10.15 -9.66 1.51
C ILE A 137 -11.64 -9.34 1.31
N ASN A 138 -12.22 -8.50 2.16
CA ASN A 138 -13.63 -8.14 2.09
C ASN A 138 -14.00 -7.47 0.76
N VAL A 139 -13.19 -6.49 0.31
CA VAL A 139 -13.40 -5.81 -0.98
C VAL A 139 -13.32 -6.80 -2.15
N LYS A 140 -12.42 -7.80 -2.05
CA LYS A 140 -12.31 -8.85 -3.07
C LYS A 140 -13.53 -9.77 -3.06
N GLU A 141 -13.98 -10.24 -1.89
CA GLU A 141 -15.18 -11.06 -1.77
C GLU A 141 -16.42 -10.35 -2.32
N ASP A 142 -16.58 -9.06 -2.02
CA ASP A 142 -17.67 -8.24 -2.56
C ASP A 142 -17.60 -8.11 -4.10
N SER A 143 -16.41 -7.87 -4.66
CA SER A 143 -16.19 -7.81 -6.11
C SER A 143 -16.46 -9.15 -6.82
N ASP A 144 -16.09 -10.26 -6.17
CA ASP A 144 -16.37 -11.62 -6.66
C ASP A 144 -17.88 -11.89 -6.71
N LEU A 145 -18.61 -11.50 -5.66
CA LEU A 145 -20.08 -11.60 -5.63
C LEU A 145 -20.73 -10.76 -6.74
N ASP A 146 -20.34 -9.50 -6.90
CA ASP A 146 -20.86 -8.63 -7.96
C ASP A 146 -20.61 -9.19 -9.37
N SER A 147 -19.49 -9.89 -9.56
CA SER A 147 -19.13 -10.54 -10.83
C SER A 147 -19.96 -11.79 -11.11
N LEU A 148 -20.41 -12.51 -10.07
CA LEU A 148 -21.34 -13.65 -10.20
C LEU A 148 -22.73 -13.23 -10.68
N PHE A 149 -23.18 -12.02 -10.35
CA PHE A 149 -24.49 -11.50 -10.76
C PHE A 149 -24.50 -10.86 -12.16
N LYS A 150 -23.34 -10.72 -12.82
CA LYS A 150 -23.24 -10.26 -14.21
C LYS A 150 -23.54 -11.42 -15.19
N GLN A 151 -24.38 -11.14 -16.19
CA GLN A 151 -24.87 -12.10 -17.18
C GLN A 151 -23.71 -12.66 -18.03
N GLY A 152 -23.29 -13.90 -17.75
CA GLY A 152 -22.12 -14.56 -18.37
C GLY A 152 -21.20 -15.31 -17.38
N GLY A 153 -21.59 -15.40 -16.10
CA GLY A 153 -20.80 -15.94 -15.00
C GLY A 153 -20.31 -17.38 -15.17
N THR A 154 -19.00 -17.52 -15.38
CA THR A 154 -18.18 -18.60 -14.83
C THR A 154 -16.77 -18.07 -14.60
N SER A 155 -16.53 -17.53 -13.41
CA SER A 155 -15.19 -17.53 -12.82
C SER A 155 -15.27 -17.69 -11.30
N ALA A 156 -16.07 -18.65 -10.86
CA ALA A 156 -16.24 -19.00 -9.43
C ALA A 156 -15.07 -19.86 -8.90
N LEU A 157 -13.83 -19.51 -9.25
CA LEU A 157 -12.62 -20.24 -8.84
C LEU A 157 -11.41 -19.30 -8.84
N LEU A 158 -11.35 -18.30 -7.95
CA LEU A 158 -10.31 -17.27 -8.02
C LEU A 158 -9.64 -16.97 -6.68
N THR A 159 -8.59 -17.75 -6.39
CA THR A 159 -7.54 -17.45 -5.39
C THR A 159 -8.07 -17.03 -4.02
N ARG A 160 -8.20 -18.01 -3.13
CA ARG A 160 -8.67 -17.81 -1.77
C ARG A 160 -7.54 -17.12 -0.98
N ILE A 161 -7.64 -15.80 -0.83
CA ILE A 161 -6.81 -15.07 0.12
C ILE A 161 -7.36 -15.44 1.50
N THR A 162 -6.59 -16.20 2.26
CA THR A 162 -6.97 -16.76 3.56
C THR A 162 -6.51 -15.91 4.74
N GLY A 163 -5.53 -15.02 4.56
CA GLY A 163 -5.15 -14.07 5.61
C GLY A 163 -3.77 -13.43 5.46
N LEU A 164 -3.18 -13.07 6.61
CA LEU A 164 -1.87 -12.43 6.73
C LEU A 164 -0.73 -13.20 6.04
N ASP A 165 -0.78 -14.53 6.04
CA ASP A 165 0.29 -15.39 5.50
C ASP A 165 0.40 -15.35 3.97
N ASP A 166 -0.62 -14.83 3.29
CA ASP A 166 -0.65 -14.70 1.82
C ASP A 166 0.04 -13.42 1.34
N PHE A 167 0.42 -12.53 2.25
CA PHE A 167 1.04 -11.25 1.95
C PHE A 167 2.41 -11.09 2.61
N GLU A 168 3.35 -10.59 1.82
CA GLU A 168 4.64 -10.10 2.29
C GLU A 168 4.56 -8.58 2.47
N LEU A 169 4.88 -8.08 3.67
CA LEU A 169 5.01 -6.64 3.92
C LEU A 169 6.32 -6.13 3.31
N ILE A 170 6.22 -5.28 2.28
CA ILE A 170 7.38 -4.70 1.60
C ILE A 170 7.88 -3.47 2.34
N CYS A 171 6.98 -2.54 2.68
CA CYS A 171 7.29 -1.35 3.46
C CYS A 171 6.01 -0.71 4.00
N PHE A 172 6.18 0.23 4.93
CA PHE A 172 5.07 1.02 5.45
C PHE A 172 5.49 2.46 5.78
N LEU A 173 4.54 3.39 5.64
CA LEU A 173 4.72 4.81 5.92
C LEU A 173 3.75 5.22 7.01
N ILE A 174 4.26 5.70 8.14
CA ILE A 174 3.45 6.18 9.25
C ILE A 174 3.18 7.68 9.04
N VAL A 175 1.91 8.06 9.06
CA VAL A 175 1.44 9.44 8.99
C VAL A 175 1.06 9.90 10.40
N ARG A 176 1.71 10.95 10.91
CA ARG A 176 1.64 11.39 12.31
C ARG A 176 1.25 12.84 12.52
#